data_AF-A0A7C1PRQ5-F1
#
_entry.id   AF-A0A7C1PRQ5-F1
#
_cell.length_a   1.000
_cell.length_b   1.000
_cell.length_c   1.000
_cell.angle_alpha   90.00
_cell.angle_beta   90.00
_cell.angle_gamma   90.00
#
_symmetry.space_group_name_H-M   'P 1'
#
loop_
_entity.id
_entity.type
_entity.pdbx_description
1 polymer ?
#
loop_
_entity_poly.entity_id
_entity_poly.type
_entity_poly.pdbx_seq_one_letter_code
_entity_poly.pdbx_strand_id
1 'polypeptide(L)' 'GVPAHKERSDVCAVPAAAVVGEAMVAIELARVMLEKFGGDSLDDMRVSFNAYRERLEASWPRP' A
#
# COMPACT_ATOMS: atom_id res chain seq x y z
N GLY A 1 14.96 41.80 -17.04
CA GLY A 1 14.44 40.70 -16.20
C GLY A 1 15.46 39.58 -16.21
N VAL A 2 15.76 38.99 -15.05
CA VAL A 2 16.69 37.85 -14.95
C VAL A 2 15.93 36.58 -15.38
N PRO A 3 16.48 35.72 -16.25
CA PRO A 3 15.82 34.48 -16.65
C PRO A 3 15.79 33.49 -15.48
N ALA A 4 14.65 32.81 -15.29
CA ALA A 4 14.51 31.72 -14.32
C ALA A 4 15.35 30.52 -14.77
N HIS A 5 16.22 30.02 -13.90
CA HIS A 5 17.05 28.86 -14.18
C HIS A 5 16.20 27.58 -14.10
N LYS A 6 16.25 26.74 -15.13
CA LYS A 6 15.40 25.56 -15.25
C LYS A 6 16.24 24.29 -15.04
N GLU A 7 16.18 23.74 -13.83
CA GLU A 7 17.00 22.59 -13.38
C GLU A 7 16.54 21.23 -13.94
N ARG A 8 15.28 21.13 -14.39
CA ARG A 8 14.73 19.92 -15.03
C ARG A 8 14.08 20.25 -16.37
N SER A 9 14.36 19.41 -17.37
CA SER A 9 13.88 19.56 -18.74
C SER A 9 12.79 18.56 -19.14
N ASP A 10 12.33 17.67 -18.24
CA ASP A 10 11.27 16.72 -18.55
C ASP A 10 9.93 17.42 -18.77
N VAL A 11 9.23 17.02 -19.83
CA VAL A 11 7.91 17.56 -20.18
C VAL A 11 6.82 16.89 -19.32
N CYS A 12 7.01 15.64 -18.90
CA CYS A 12 6.04 14.89 -18.12
C CYS A 12 6.71 13.87 -17.18
N ALA A 13 6.45 14.00 -15.87
CA ALA A 13 6.91 13.09 -14.82
C ALA A 13 5.84 12.07 -14.38
N VAL A 14 4.64 12.11 -14.97
CA VAL A 14 3.47 11.35 -14.50
C VAL A 14 3.70 9.83 -14.49
N PRO A 15 4.33 9.21 -15.52
CA PRO A 15 4.60 7.77 -15.48
C PRO A 15 5.55 7.37 -14.34
N ALA A 16 6.58 8.17 -14.08
CA ALA A 16 7.50 7.94 -12.98
C ALA A 16 6.83 8.17 -11.61
N ALA A 17 5.95 9.17 -11.52
CA ALA A 17 5.16 9.43 -10.32
C ALA A 17 4.19 8.29 -9.98
N ALA A 18 3.66 7.57 -10.97
CA ALA A 18 2.80 6.41 -10.74
C ALA A 18 3.53 5.28 -9.99
N VAL A 19 4.77 4.96 -10.37
CA VAL A 19 5.59 3.96 -9.68
C VAL A 19 5.85 4.34 -8.22
N VAL A 20 6.12 5.63 -7.97
CA VAL A 20 6.27 6.15 -6.60
C VAL A 20 4.95 6.02 -5.84
N GLY A 21 3.82 6.34 -6.49
CA GLY A 21 2.49 6.19 -5.90
C GLY A 21 2.21 4.76 -5.46
N GLU A 22 2.46 3.77 -6.32
CA GLU A 22 2.28 2.35 -6.00
C GLU A 22 3.16 1.92 -4.82
N ALA A 23 4.43 2.36 -4.78
CA ALA A 23 5.34 2.05 -3.68
C ALA A 23 4.85 2.65 -2.35
N MET A 24 4.37 3.89 -2.36
CA MET A 24 3.83 4.54 -1.15
C MET A 24 2.57 3.84 -0.65
N VAL A 25 1.70 3.40 -1.55
CA VAL A 25 0.51 2.61 -1.19
C VAL A 25 0.90 1.27 -0.57
N ALA A 26 1.89 0.57 -1.14
CA ALA A 26 2.37 -0.70 -0.59
C ALA A 26 2.93 -0.54 0.84
N ILE A 27 3.65 0.55 1.11
CA ILE A 27 4.15 0.86 2.46
C ILE A 27 3.00 1.03 3.46
N GLU A 28 1.98 1.81 3.11
CA GLU A 28 0.86 2.05 4.03
C GLU A 28 0.02 0.79 4.24
N LEU A 29 -0.20 0.00 3.18
CA LEU A 29 -0.86 -1.30 3.31
C LEU A 29 -0.09 -2.24 4.23
N ALA A 30 1.25 -2.33 4.09
CA ALA A 30 2.08 -3.14 4.97
C ALA A 30 1.96 -2.69 6.43
N ARG A 31 1.96 -1.37 6.69
CA ARG A 31 1.78 -0.81 8.02
C ARG A 31 0.45 -1.23 8.65
N VAL A 32 -0.66 -1.08 7.92
CA VAL A 32 -2.00 -1.45 8.42
C VAL A 32 -2.13 -2.96 8.59
N MET A 33 -1.48 -3.76 7.75
CA MET A 33 -1.43 -5.21 7.90
C MET A 33 -0.73 -5.61 9.21
N LEU A 34 0.41 -4.98 9.52
CA LEU A 34 1.11 -5.19 10.79
C LEU A 34 0.29 -4.72 11.99
N GLU A 35 -0.38 -3.56 11.90
CA GLU A 35 -1.22 -3.04 12.98
C GLU A 35 -2.41 -3.96 13.28
N LYS A 36 -3.07 -4.48 12.24
CA LYS A 36 -4.27 -5.29 12.38
C LYS A 36 -3.99 -6.76 12.70
N PHE A 37 -2.99 -7.34 12.05
CA PHE A 37 -2.73 -8.78 12.11
C PHE A 37 -1.50 -9.14 12.94
N GLY A 38 -0.61 -8.17 13.20
CA GLY A 38 0.62 -8.38 13.97
C GLY A 38 1.52 -9.45 13.34
N GLY A 39 2.19 -10.18 14.21
CA GLY A 39 3.06 -11.30 13.86
C GLY A 39 4.51 -10.86 13.71
N ASP A 40 5.38 -11.49 14.49
CA ASP A 40 6.84 -11.34 14.35
C ASP A 40 7.37 -12.08 13.11
N SER A 41 6.55 -12.97 12.54
CA SER A 41 6.81 -13.69 11.30
C SER A 41 5.64 -13.55 10.31
N LEU A 42 5.96 -13.71 9.01
CA LEU A 42 4.94 -13.72 7.96
C LEU A 42 3.95 -14.87 8.12
N ASP A 43 4.37 -15.99 8.71
CA ASP A 43 3.50 -17.15 8.89
C ASP A 43 2.46 -16.90 9.98
N ASP A 44 2.84 -16.25 11.09
CA ASP A 44 1.90 -15.85 12.14
C ASP A 44 0.87 -14.83 11.60
N MET A 45 1.35 -13.85 10.83
CA MET A 45 0.48 -12.86 10.18
C MET A 45 -0.50 -13.53 9.21
N ARG A 46 -0.06 -14.54 8.44
CA ARG A 46 -0.92 -15.30 7.51
C ARG A 46 -2.01 -16.07 8.26
N VAL A 47 -1.68 -16.71 9.37
CA VAL A 47 -2.67 -17.44 10.20
C VAL A 47 -3.73 -16.46 10.72
N SER A 48 -3.30 -15.33 11.28
CA SER A 48 -4.19 -14.26 11.79
C SER A 48 -5.12 -13.71 10.69
N PHE A 49 -4.56 -13.44 9.50
CA PHE A 49 -5.30 -12.97 8.35
C PHE A 49 -6.35 -13.97 7.86
N ASN A 50 -5.99 -15.25 7.72
CA ASN A 50 -6.91 -16.29 7.26
C ASN A 50 -8.06 -16.50 8.24
N ALA A 51 -7.78 -16.53 9.55
CA ALA A 51 -8.83 -16.64 10.57
C ALA A 51 -9.79 -15.43 10.52
N TYR A 52 -9.30 -14.23 10.25
CA TYR A 52 -10.15 -13.06 10.05
C TYR A 52 -11.04 -13.20 8.81
N ARG A 53 -10.48 -13.68 7.69
CA ARG A 53 -11.24 -13.89 6.45
C ARG A 53 -12.35 -14.93 6.63
N GLU A 54 -12.06 -16.05 7.31
CA GLU A 54 -13.06 -17.08 7.63
C GLU A 54 -14.21 -16.52 8.48
N ARG A 55 -13.89 -15.69 9.49
CA ARG A 55 -14.92 -15.00 10.29
C ARG A 55 -15.79 -14.09 9.44
N LEU A 56 -15.20 -13.35 8.50
CA LEU A 56 -15.97 -12.50 7.59
C LEU A 56 -16.87 -13.32 6.69
N GLU A 57 -16.38 -14.40 6.10
CA GLU A 57 -17.16 -15.28 5.23
C GLU A 57 -18.35 -15.91 5.98
N ALA A 58 -18.16 -16.30 7.24
CA ALA A 58 -19.22 -16.85 8.08
C ALA A 58 -20.29 -15.80 8.49
N SER A 59 -19.90 -14.53 8.58
CA SER A 59 -20.77 -13.45 9.06
C SER A 59 -21.33 -12.56 7.95
N TRP A 60 -20.82 -12.68 6.72
CA TRP A 60 -21.26 -11.87 5.58
C TRP A 60 -22.57 -12.41 5.00
N PRO A 61 -23.68 -11.65 5.05
CA PRO A 61 -24.91 -12.04 4.37
C PRO A 61 -24.68 -11.94 2.86
N ARG A 62 -24.81 -13.07 2.16
CA ARG A 62 -24.81 -13.06 0.69
C ARG A 62 -26.08 -12.36 0.20
N PRO A 63 -26.00 -11.55 -0.88
CA PRO A 63 -27.20 -11.00 -1.52
C PRO A 63 -28.10 -12.10 -2.07
#